data_AF-A0A4Z0J3A2-F1
#
_entry.id   AF-A0A4Z0J3A2-F1
#
_cell.length_a   1.000
_cell.length_b   1.000
_cell.length_c   1.000
_cell.angle_alpha   90.00
_cell.angle_beta   90.00
_cell.angle_gamma   90.00
#
_symmetry.space_group_name_H-M   'P 1'
#
loop_
_entity.id
_entity.type
_entity.pdbx_description
1 polymer ?
#
loop_
_entity_poly.entity_id
_entity_poly.type
_entity_poly.pdbx_seq_one_letter_code
_entity_poly.pdbx_strand_id
1 'polypeptide(L)'
;MRKSGFAVDGTIKLVLAVLGAVFSNGLAHFFLSPRWLVITAMVLLFLSAATQISYAVSKGEKRYLKYPMIFDALIILAIVIGLVLAAAANPAGAWILFGLVIVGSLGIAVVFTTGENGPRFND
;
A
#
# COMPACT_ATOMS: atom_id res chain seq x y z
N MET A 1 4.87 21.88 9.42
CA MET A 1 4.75 21.54 7.99
C MET A 1 5.07 20.08 7.62
N ARG A 2 5.47 19.17 8.54
CA ARG A 2 5.85 17.77 8.18
C ARG A 2 4.91 16.66 8.66
N LYS A 3 4.02 16.91 9.64
CA LYS A 3 2.91 15.98 9.97
C LYS A 3 1.99 15.73 8.77
N SER A 4 1.92 16.69 7.85
CA SER A 4 1.17 16.57 6.58
C SER A 4 1.74 15.48 5.66
N GLY A 5 3.03 15.17 5.70
CA GLY A 5 3.63 14.20 4.76
C GLY A 5 3.07 12.79 4.92
N PHE A 6 2.99 12.29 6.16
CA PHE A 6 2.39 10.99 6.44
C PHE A 6 0.88 10.96 6.19
N ALA A 7 0.17 12.03 6.56
CA ALA A 7 -1.27 12.13 6.35
C ALA A 7 -1.62 12.18 4.86
N VAL A 8 -0.85 12.93 4.07
CA VAL A 8 -1.00 13.04 2.61
C VAL A 8 -0.70 11.71 1.94
N ASP A 9 0.43 11.07 2.25
CA ASP A 9 0.79 9.76 1.68
C ASP A 9 -0.27 8.69 2.02
N GLY A 10 -0.67 8.60 3.30
CA GLY A 10 -1.76 7.73 3.71
C GLY A 10 -3.08 8.03 2.97
N THR A 11 -3.41 9.31 2.78
CA THR A 11 -4.63 9.71 2.05
C THR A 11 -4.55 9.35 0.56
N ILE A 12 -3.40 9.50 -0.07
CA ILE A 12 -3.19 9.08 -1.47
C ILE A 12 -3.39 7.58 -1.59
N LYS A 13 -2.78 6.78 -0.70
CA LYS A 13 -2.96 5.31 -0.66
C LYS A 13 -4.42 4.92 -0.42
N LEU A 14 -5.12 5.65 0.45
CA LEU A 14 -6.54 5.45 0.70
C LEU A 14 -7.37 5.67 -0.56
N VAL A 15 -7.13 6.77 -1.27
CA VAL A 15 -7.82 7.08 -2.53
C VAL A 15 -7.50 6.03 -3.59
N LEU A 16 -6.23 5.63 -3.73
CA LEU A 16 -5.81 4.58 -4.66
C LEU A 16 -6.47 3.23 -4.33
N ALA A 17 -6.56 2.87 -3.05
CA ALA A 17 -7.22 1.64 -2.61
C ALA A 17 -8.72 1.67 -2.95
N VAL A 18 -9.40 2.79 -2.70
CA VAL A 18 -10.83 2.94 -3.02
C VAL A 18 -11.06 2.89 -4.53
N LEU A 19 -10.30 3.68 -5.31
CA LEU A 19 -10.42 3.68 -6.76
C LEU A 19 -10.10 2.30 -7.34
N GLY A 20 -9.03 1.65 -6.89
CA GLY A 20 -8.67 0.32 -7.34
C GLY A 20 -9.71 -0.74 -6.95
N ALA A 21 -10.41 -0.59 -5.82
CA ALA A 21 -11.52 -1.48 -5.46
C ALA A 21 -12.73 -1.25 -6.39
N VAL A 22 -13.10 0.00 -6.66
CA VAL A 22 -14.18 0.38 -7.59
C VAL A 22 -13.89 -0.14 -9.01
N PHE A 23 -12.66 0.02 -9.48
CA PHE A 23 -12.23 -0.43 -10.80
C PHE A 23 -11.61 -1.84 -10.80
N SER A 24 -11.84 -2.63 -9.74
CA SER A 24 -11.20 -3.93 -9.54
C SER A 24 -11.44 -4.91 -10.70
N ASN A 25 -12.62 -4.87 -11.32
CA ASN A 25 -12.91 -5.67 -12.50
C ASN A 25 -12.05 -5.28 -13.70
N GLY A 26 -11.93 -3.98 -13.98
CA GLY A 26 -11.10 -3.47 -15.07
C GLY A 26 -9.63 -3.79 -14.86
N LEU A 27 -9.12 -3.61 -13.63
CA LEU A 27 -7.76 -3.99 -13.26
C LEU A 27 -7.51 -5.49 -13.40
N ALA A 28 -8.43 -6.33 -12.92
CA ALA A 28 -8.29 -7.78 -13.04
C ALA A 28 -8.21 -8.22 -14.50
N HIS A 29 -9.06 -7.66 -15.37
CA HIS A 29 -9.04 -7.95 -16.80
C HIS A 29 -7.77 -7.43 -17.48
N PHE A 30 -7.39 -6.17 -17.22
CA PHE A 30 -6.22 -5.55 -17.83
C PHE A 30 -4.92 -6.29 -17.49
N PHE A 31 -4.77 -6.72 -16.24
CA PHE A 31 -3.59 -7.45 -15.77
C PHE A 31 -3.69 -8.97 -15.94
N LEU A 32 -4.75 -9.50 -16.59
CA LEU A 32 -4.99 -10.94 -16.77
C LEU A 32 -4.91 -11.73 -15.45
N SER A 33 -5.53 -11.19 -14.40
CA SER A 33 -5.35 -11.66 -13.03
C SER A 33 -6.65 -12.08 -12.35
N PRO A 34 -6.58 -12.98 -11.36
CA PRO A 34 -7.75 -13.30 -10.54
C PRO A 34 -8.24 -12.06 -9.78
N ARG A 35 -9.55 -11.78 -9.83
CA ARG A 35 -10.15 -10.62 -9.14
C ARG A 35 -9.83 -10.58 -7.64
N TRP A 36 -9.76 -11.74 -6.99
CA TRP A 36 -9.46 -11.82 -5.56
C TRP A 36 -8.09 -11.21 -5.23
N LEU A 37 -7.10 -11.33 -6.12
CA LEU A 37 -5.75 -10.78 -5.91
C LEU A 37 -5.79 -9.25 -5.84
N VAL A 38 -6.52 -8.64 -6.78
CA VAL A 38 -6.72 -7.18 -6.84
C VAL A 38 -7.47 -6.70 -5.60
N ILE A 39 -8.58 -7.35 -5.24
CA ILE A 39 -9.38 -6.98 -4.06
C ILE A 39 -8.53 -7.06 -2.78
N THR A 40 -7.81 -8.17 -2.58
CA THR A 40 -6.94 -8.35 -1.41
C THR A 40 -5.87 -7.27 -1.34
N ALA A 41 -5.23 -6.92 -2.46
CA ALA A 41 -4.26 -5.85 -2.51
C ALA A 41 -4.87 -4.50 -2.11
N MET A 42 -6.07 -4.17 -2.61
CA MET A 42 -6.75 -2.91 -2.28
C MET A 42 -7.18 -2.85 -0.81
N VAL A 43 -7.71 -3.94 -0.25
CA VAL A 43 -8.10 -4.01 1.17
C VAL A 43 -6.88 -3.81 2.07
N LEU A 44 -5.75 -4.45 1.76
CA LEU A 44 -4.54 -4.29 2.55
C LEU A 44 -3.94 -2.89 2.40
N LEU A 45 -3.97 -2.32 1.19
CA LEU A 45 -3.54 -0.94 0.96
C LEU A 45 -4.40 0.05 1.75
N PHE A 46 -5.71 -0.18 1.83
CA PHE A 46 -6.63 0.60 2.66
C PHE A 46 -6.26 0.53 4.13
N LEU A 47 -6.02 -0.67 4.67
CA LEU A 47 -5.66 -0.86 6.08
C LEU A 47 -4.30 -0.21 6.41
N SER A 48 -3.33 -0.36 5.51
CA SER A 48 -2.02 0.31 5.60
C SER A 48 -2.15 1.83 5.60
N ALA A 49 -2.98 2.38 4.72
CA ALA A 49 -3.29 3.81 4.69
C ALA A 49 -3.93 4.28 6.01
N ALA A 50 -4.90 3.53 6.54
CA ALA A 50 -5.58 3.86 7.79
C ALA A 50 -4.62 3.87 8.99
N THR A 51 -3.72 2.89 9.10
CA THR A 51 -2.70 2.86 10.17
C THR A 51 -1.73 4.03 10.06
N GLN A 52 -1.32 4.39 8.84
CA GLN A 52 -0.43 5.52 8.60
C GLN A 52 -1.08 6.89 8.90
N ILE A 53 -2.36 7.08 8.53
CA ILE A 53 -3.11 8.30 8.86
C ILE A 53 -3.29 8.41 10.38
N SER A 54 -3.70 7.32 11.04
CA SER A 54 -3.84 7.26 12.50
C SER A 54 -2.54 7.62 13.20
N TYR A 55 -1.41 7.11 12.70
CA TYR A 55 -0.08 7.45 13.19
C TYR A 55 0.26 8.94 13.04
N ALA A 56 -0.03 9.52 11.88
CA ALA A 56 0.24 10.93 11.60
C ALA A 56 -0.52 11.88 12.55
N VAL A 57 -1.77 11.52 12.89
CA VAL A 57 -2.63 12.28 13.81
C VAL A 57 -2.16 12.11 15.26
N SER A 58 -1.88 10.89 15.70
CA SER A 58 -1.58 10.56 17.10
C SER A 58 -0.17 10.97 17.55
N LYS A 59 0.87 10.65 16.77
CA LYS A 59 2.28 10.85 17.17
C LYS A 59 3.05 11.73 16.21
N GLY A 60 3.03 11.40 14.92
CA GLY A 60 3.74 12.13 13.88
C GLY A 60 5.27 12.20 14.08
N GLU A 61 5.87 11.18 14.70
CA GLU A 61 7.33 11.13 14.87
C GLU A 61 8.04 10.77 13.56
N LYS A 62 9.24 11.29 13.37
CA LYS A 62 9.96 11.25 12.08
C LYS A 62 10.68 9.92 11.81
N ARG A 63 10.82 9.06 12.82
CA ARG A 63 11.72 7.90 12.81
C ARG A 63 11.35 6.85 11.75
N TYR A 64 10.08 6.80 11.34
CA TYR A 64 9.54 5.77 10.45
C TYR A 64 9.23 6.25 9.03
N LEU A 65 9.54 7.51 8.66
CA LEU A 65 9.30 8.05 7.32
C LEU A 65 9.96 7.24 6.19
N LYS A 66 11.05 6.54 6.49
CA LYS A 66 11.78 5.73 5.51
C LYS A 66 10.97 4.54 4.98
N TYR A 67 10.10 3.94 5.80
CA TYR A 67 9.39 2.72 5.40
C TYR A 67 8.29 3.00 4.35
N PRO A 68 7.39 3.99 4.54
CA PRO A 68 6.46 4.37 3.48
C PRO A 68 7.17 4.81 2.20
N MET A 69 8.26 5.59 2.33
CA MET A 69 8.99 6.10 1.17
C MET A 69 9.63 4.97 0.33
N ILE A 70 10.19 3.95 0.98
CA ILE A 70 10.70 2.75 0.28
C ILE A 70 9.54 2.00 -0.37
N PHE A 71 8.43 1.83 0.34
CA PHE A 71 7.26 1.15 -0.21
C PHE A 71 6.71 1.86 -1.45
N ASP A 72 6.64 3.19 -1.45
CA ASP A 72 6.17 3.99 -2.59
C ASP A 72 7.08 3.84 -3.81
N ALA A 73 8.40 3.90 -3.58
CA ALA A 73 9.37 3.69 -4.65
C ALA A 73 9.24 2.29 -5.28
N LEU A 74 9.04 1.26 -4.44
CA LEU A 74 8.81 -0.10 -4.91
C LEU A 74 7.47 -0.22 -5.65
N ILE A 75 6.39 0.42 -5.17
CA ILE A 75 5.10 0.43 -5.87
C ILE A 75 5.25 1.07 -7.25
N ILE A 76 5.91 2.22 -7.37
CA ILE A 76 6.12 2.88 -8.67
C ILE A 76 6.87 1.94 -9.62
N LEU A 77 7.94 1.31 -9.15
CA LEU A 77 8.68 0.33 -9.95
C LEU A 77 7.80 -0.84 -10.38
N ALA A 78 7.00 -1.39 -9.46
CA ALA A 78 6.10 -2.49 -9.74
C ALA A 78 4.95 -2.12 -10.68
N ILE A 79 4.46 -0.87 -10.65
CA ILE A 79 3.49 -0.34 -11.62
C ILE A 79 4.13 -0.34 -13.01
N VAL A 80 5.35 0.19 -13.15
CA VAL A 80 6.04 0.23 -14.44
C VAL A 80 6.25 -1.19 -14.98
N ILE A 81 6.78 -2.11 -14.16
CA ILE A 81 6.96 -3.52 -14.54
C ILE A 81 5.62 -4.17 -14.89
N GLY A 82 4.59 -3.94 -14.08
CA GLY A 82 3.25 -4.46 -14.28
C GLY A 82 2.65 -4.01 -15.61
N LEU A 83 2.75 -2.72 -15.94
CA LEU A 83 2.25 -2.16 -17.20
C LEU A 83 2.98 -2.73 -18.42
N VAL A 84 4.31 -2.84 -18.35
CA VAL A 84 5.13 -3.44 -19.43
C VAL A 84 4.73 -4.89 -19.67
N LEU A 85 4.58 -5.68 -18.61
CA LEU A 85 4.18 -7.08 -18.72
C LEU A 85 2.72 -7.25 -19.14
N ALA A 86 1.82 -6.39 -18.69
CA ALA A 86 0.42 -6.38 -19.15
C ALA A 86 0.33 -6.06 -20.65
N ALA A 87 1.11 -5.09 -21.14
CA ALA A 87 1.20 -4.79 -22.57
C ALA A 87 1.72 -5.98 -23.40
N ALA A 88 2.55 -6.84 -22.79
CA ALA A 88 3.01 -8.10 -23.37
C ALA A 88 2.07 -9.29 -23.12
N ALA A 89 0.83 -9.05 -22.65
CA ALA A 89 -0.16 -10.07 -22.28
C ALA A 89 0.37 -11.12 -21.29
N ASN A 90 1.29 -10.73 -20.41
CA ASN A 90 1.91 -11.61 -19.42
C ASN A 90 1.27 -11.40 -18.02
N PRO A 91 0.59 -12.43 -17.46
CA PRO A 91 -0.09 -12.30 -16.18
C PRO A 91 0.86 -12.13 -14.98
N ALA A 92 2.17 -12.36 -15.15
CA ALA A 92 3.17 -12.13 -14.10
C ALA A 92 3.19 -10.68 -13.62
N GLY A 93 2.83 -9.72 -14.49
CA GLY A 93 2.75 -8.29 -14.12
C GLY A 93 1.79 -8.04 -12.96
N ALA A 94 0.67 -8.78 -12.91
CA ALA A 94 -0.30 -8.69 -11.83
C ALA A 94 0.28 -9.15 -10.49
N TRP A 95 0.97 -10.29 -10.50
CA TRP A 95 1.55 -10.89 -9.30
C TRP A 95 2.66 -10.02 -8.72
N ILE A 96 3.45 -9.37 -9.57
CA ILE A 96 4.49 -8.43 -9.13
C ILE A 96 3.84 -7.20 -8.48
N LEU A 97 2.90 -6.54 -9.18
CA LEU A 97 2.26 -5.34 -8.66
C LEU A 97 1.41 -5.62 -7.41
N PHE A 98 0.39 -6.45 -7.55
CA PHE A 98 -0.55 -6.69 -6.46
C PHE A 98 0.07 -7.51 -5.34
N GLY A 99 0.99 -8.43 -5.63
CA GLY A 99 1.75 -9.15 -4.60
C GLY A 99 2.65 -8.22 -3.78
N LEU A 100 3.34 -7.27 -4.42
CA LEU A 100 4.09 -6.24 -3.70
C LEU A 100 3.16 -5.37 -2.85
N VAL A 101 2.01 -4.95 -3.39
CA VAL A 101 1.04 -4.15 -2.62
C VAL A 101 0.55 -4.92 -1.39
N ILE A 102 0.25 -6.20 -1.51
CA ILE A 102 -0.15 -7.07 -0.40
C ILE A 102 0.94 -7.11 0.69
N VAL A 103 2.16 -7.53 0.31
CA VAL A 103 3.26 -7.74 1.27
C VAL A 103 3.73 -6.42 1.88
N GLY A 104 3.90 -5.39 1.05
CA GLY A 104 4.34 -4.08 1.52
C GLY A 104 3.29 -3.39 2.40
N SER A 105 2.00 -3.52 2.09
CA SER A 105 0.94 -2.99 2.95
C SER A 105 0.89 -3.69 4.31
N LEU A 106 1.06 -5.01 4.35
CA LEU A 106 1.20 -5.75 5.60
C LEU A 106 2.43 -5.28 6.39
N GLY A 107 3.58 -5.12 5.73
CA GLY A 107 4.79 -4.62 6.36
C GLY A 107 4.61 -3.24 6.99
N ILE A 108 3.97 -2.31 6.27
CA ILE A 108 3.63 -0.97 6.79
C ILE A 108 2.67 -1.08 7.98
N ALA A 109 1.60 -1.87 7.85
CA ALA A 109 0.66 -2.08 8.95
C ALA A 109 1.36 -2.63 10.20
N VAL A 110 2.25 -3.62 10.07
CA VAL A 110 3.04 -4.16 11.19
C VAL A 110 3.92 -3.07 11.80
N VAL A 111 4.71 -2.34 11.02
CA VAL A 111 5.62 -1.29 11.54
C VAL A 111 4.87 -0.26 12.38
N PHE A 112 3.71 0.22 11.90
CA PHE A 112 2.93 1.23 12.62
C PHE A 112 2.04 0.66 13.73
N THR A 113 1.71 -0.64 13.71
CA THR A 113 0.91 -1.28 14.77
C THR A 113 1.76 -1.85 15.90
N THR A 114 2.83 -2.59 15.62
CA THR A 114 3.68 -3.22 16.65
C THR A 114 4.82 -2.33 17.14
N GLY A 115 5.32 -1.44 16.29
CA GLY A 115 6.40 -0.52 16.68
C GLY A 115 5.94 0.59 17.61
N GLU A 116 4.73 1.14 17.42
CA GLU A 116 4.29 2.35 18.12
C GLU A 116 2.87 2.33 18.70
N ASN A 117 1.91 1.63 18.10
CA ASN A 117 0.55 1.48 18.67
C ASN A 117 0.40 0.23 19.57
N GLY A 118 1.45 -0.57 19.69
CA GLY A 118 1.48 -1.72 20.59
C GLY A 118 1.46 -1.26 22.05
N PRO A 119 0.96 -2.09 22.98
CA PRO A 119 1.04 -1.78 24.40
C PRO A 119 2.49 -1.45 24.77
N ARG A 120 2.70 -0.33 25.48
CA ARG A 120 4.00 -0.09 26.12
C ARG A 120 4.10 -1.06 27.29
N PHE A 121 4.68 -2.23 27.06
CA PHE A 121 5.16 -3.11 28.12
C PHE A 121 6.51 -2.58 28.61
N ASN A 122 6.50 -1.38 29.20
CA ASN A 122 7.60 -0.90 30.02
C ASN A 122 7.08 -0.83 31.45
N ASP A 123 7.88 -1.43 32.34
CA ASP A 123 7.66 -1.74 33.77
C ASP A 123 7.12 -0.59 34.63
#